data_AF-A0A8B8AS61-F1
#
_entry.id   AF-A0A8B8AS61-F1
#
_cell.length_a   1.000
_cell.length_b   1.000
_cell.length_c   1.000
_cell.angle_alpha   90.00
_cell.angle_beta   90.00
_cell.angle_gamma   90.00
#
_symmetry.space_group_name_H-M   'P 1'
#
loop_
_entity.id
_entity.type
_entity.pdbx_description
1 polymer ?
#
loop_
_entity_poly.entity_id
_entity_poly.type
_entity_poly.pdbx_seq_one_letter_code
_entity_poly.pdbx_strand_id
1 'polypeptide(L)'
;MPYESEKDTNVSTEGKLKDIGNFCAEFGYKVQNLIGKIVENLSRISKNLLSVIDILWKSIEGLKSENKKTRFVHFIQILGGVLALIGIAVPPVGIVAKCVFLVVYFLKIAFHCTDIKESLKPVLTNNDAIVHELAGLAERLDNTEFFINQIDVQEHVDEATLQGLISNVDIHIAVDQLGNLKSRIYSLMTGGQDNLQICLHFLTLFVKISTLRHSLLYRFMTCLRLKNYSPGTVTALEKCIEKERLSNQSFLQFFSLPSLKNAAVLTVFDPLHENVDELVAYMKELRLPLLDLKEELHDRNFLIKPLRKPSIVLGRPFPSVSSIRAMKGSTDVYNVRVRFKFTAVDRGFNLFYIQSPDLGEYMYMKENTYCKYDKMSTPNESAMWHVIRVKETDKEEETQSCFIFCNKKWPEKTIFIENTFYECARGREDVSTIGQECLFTLTPPEGRPLKIPIRCPGDLTVEPDDCSEEETRLTPPGDRPLKIPIRSPGDLTVKPEDCSEEETRVCLTIIAKQTSTFRSRMIRYGVQNVALFENLVMYF
;
A
#
# COMPACT_ATOMS: atom_id res chain seq x y z
N MET A 1 7.89 -12.23 -6.57
CA MET A 1 9.10 -12.94 -6.07
C MET A 1 8.64 -14.11 -5.23
N PRO A 2 8.94 -15.36 -5.63
CA PRO A 2 8.74 -16.49 -4.74
C PRO A 2 9.90 -16.51 -3.75
N TYR A 3 9.62 -16.17 -2.50
CA TYR A 3 10.28 -16.87 -1.40
C TYR A 3 9.74 -18.31 -1.44
N GLU A 4 10.30 -19.15 -2.30
CA GLU A 4 10.20 -20.59 -2.11
C GLU A 4 11.24 -20.94 -1.05
N SER A 5 10.79 -21.00 0.21
CA SER A 5 11.53 -21.70 1.23
C SER A 5 11.28 -23.20 1.07
N GLU A 6 12.34 -23.96 0.82
CA GLU A 6 12.37 -25.43 0.98
C GLU A 6 12.26 -25.85 2.48
N LYS A 7 11.29 -25.29 3.21
CA LYS A 7 10.92 -25.71 4.58
C LYS A 7 9.42 -25.89 4.77
N ASP A 8 8.59 -25.62 3.76
CA ASP A 8 7.16 -25.36 3.99
C ASP A 8 6.25 -26.60 4.10
N THR A 9 6.75 -27.84 4.24
CA THR A 9 5.88 -29.03 4.09
C THR A 9 5.77 -30.04 5.26
N ASN A 10 6.30 -29.82 6.48
CA ASN A 10 6.14 -30.88 7.52
C ASN A 10 6.03 -30.48 9.01
N VAL A 11 5.92 -29.19 9.36
CA VAL A 11 5.76 -28.81 10.78
C VAL A 11 4.28 -28.70 11.16
N SER A 12 3.83 -29.54 12.10
CA SER A 12 2.46 -29.49 12.63
C SER A 12 2.17 -28.14 13.31
N THR A 13 0.90 -27.71 13.36
CA THR A 13 0.51 -26.46 14.05
C THR A 13 0.93 -26.46 15.52
N GLU A 14 0.90 -27.61 16.18
CA GLU A 14 1.41 -27.77 17.54
C GLU A 14 2.93 -27.53 17.61
N GLY A 15 3.71 -28.06 16.66
CA GLY A 15 5.14 -27.79 16.53
C GLY A 15 5.42 -26.30 16.34
N LYS A 16 4.68 -25.63 15.45
CA LYS A 16 4.78 -24.18 15.23
C LYS A 16 4.51 -23.39 16.51
N LEU A 17 3.47 -23.76 17.26
CA LEU A 17 3.12 -23.12 18.53
C LEU A 17 4.20 -23.32 19.60
N LYS A 18 4.85 -24.49 19.64
CA LYS A 18 5.97 -24.76 20.55
C LYS A 18 7.17 -23.86 20.24
N ASP A 19 7.52 -23.72 18.97
CA ASP A 19 8.61 -22.83 18.52
C ASP A 19 8.31 -21.38 18.87
N ILE A 20 7.08 -20.93 18.64
CA ILE A 20 6.59 -19.62 19.06
C ILE A 20 6.79 -19.43 20.58
N GLY A 21 6.44 -20.42 21.39
CA GLY A 21 6.59 -20.35 22.84
C GLY A 21 8.03 -20.22 23.31
N ASN A 22 8.92 -20.99 22.68
CA ASN A 22 10.36 -20.91 22.94
C ASN A 22 10.89 -19.53 22.56
N PHE A 23 10.51 -19.03 21.38
CA PHE A 23 10.91 -17.70 20.92
C PHE A 23 10.45 -16.60 21.88
N CYS A 24 9.18 -16.59 22.29
CA CYS A 24 8.70 -15.62 23.28
C CYS A 24 9.45 -15.70 24.62
N ALA A 25 9.86 -16.89 25.05
CA ALA A 25 10.62 -17.09 26.27
C ALA A 25 12.05 -16.51 26.20
N GLU A 26 12.68 -16.48 25.02
CA GLU A 26 13.98 -15.83 24.80
C GLU A 26 13.93 -14.32 25.13
N PHE A 27 12.75 -13.70 24.98
CA PHE A 27 12.50 -12.29 25.33
C PHE A 27 11.87 -12.12 26.73
N GLY A 28 11.85 -13.18 27.54
CA GLY A 28 11.33 -13.14 28.92
C GLY A 28 9.81 -13.24 29.05
N TYR A 29 9.07 -13.55 27.97
CA TYR A 29 7.61 -13.68 28.02
C TYR A 29 7.17 -15.11 28.33
N LYS A 30 6.38 -15.28 29.39
CA LYS A 30 5.82 -16.56 29.83
C LYS A 30 4.49 -16.87 29.15
N VAL A 31 4.55 -17.44 27.94
CA VAL A 31 3.38 -17.73 27.09
C VAL A 31 3.02 -19.22 27.00
N GLN A 32 3.69 -20.10 27.74
CA GLN A 32 3.53 -21.56 27.65
C GLN A 32 2.12 -22.00 28.04
N ASN A 33 1.55 -21.40 29.09
CA ASN A 33 0.17 -21.63 29.49
C ASN A 33 -0.83 -21.14 28.43
N LEU A 34 -0.50 -20.06 27.72
CA LEU A 34 -1.31 -19.54 26.62
C LEU A 34 -1.29 -20.52 25.43
N ILE A 35 -0.10 -21.04 25.09
CA ILE A 35 0.09 -22.01 24.01
C ILE A 35 -0.62 -23.33 24.31
N GLY A 36 -0.46 -23.91 25.51
CA GLY A 36 -1.15 -25.15 25.86
C GLY A 36 -2.66 -25.03 25.70
N LYS A 37 -3.21 -23.89 26.14
CA LYS A 37 -4.61 -23.53 25.97
C LYS A 37 -5.07 -23.32 24.52
N ILE A 38 -4.16 -23.01 23.59
CA ILE A 38 -4.43 -22.94 22.15
C ILE A 38 -4.40 -24.34 21.55
N VAL A 39 -3.36 -25.13 21.90
CA VAL A 39 -3.18 -26.53 21.45
C VAL A 39 -4.39 -27.39 21.81
N GLU A 40 -4.89 -27.30 23.05
CA GLU A 40 -6.09 -28.01 23.51
C GLU A 40 -7.35 -27.72 22.69
N ASN A 41 -7.39 -26.59 21.96
CA ASN A 41 -8.55 -26.13 21.21
C ASN A 41 -8.28 -26.05 19.69
N LEU A 42 -7.21 -26.67 19.19
CA LEU A 42 -6.81 -26.59 17.77
C LEU A 42 -7.94 -26.92 16.80
N SER A 43 -8.75 -27.96 17.09
CA SER A 43 -9.88 -28.38 16.25
C SER A 43 -10.99 -27.34 16.12
N ARG A 44 -10.99 -26.30 16.96
CA ARG A 44 -11.99 -25.21 17.00
C ARG A 44 -11.43 -23.89 16.45
N ILE A 45 -10.20 -23.87 15.96
CA ILE A 45 -9.55 -22.66 15.43
C ILE A 45 -9.95 -22.48 13.97
N SER A 46 -10.40 -21.27 13.61
CA SER A 46 -10.75 -20.94 12.23
C SER A 46 -9.50 -20.84 11.34
N LYS A 47 -9.67 -21.02 10.02
CA LYS A 47 -8.59 -20.87 9.03
C LYS A 47 -7.84 -19.53 9.15
N ASN A 48 -8.55 -18.44 9.42
CA ASN A 48 -7.95 -17.10 9.61
C ASN A 48 -7.03 -17.03 10.84
N LEU A 49 -7.37 -17.72 11.93
CA LEU A 49 -6.51 -17.77 13.11
C LEU A 49 -5.31 -18.69 12.92
N LEU A 50 -5.49 -19.80 12.18
CA LEU A 50 -4.37 -20.66 11.78
C LEU A 50 -3.38 -19.91 10.90
N SER A 51 -3.85 -19.10 9.94
CA SER A 51 -2.96 -18.29 9.10
C SER A 51 -2.18 -17.26 9.93
N VAL A 52 -2.78 -16.70 10.98
CA VAL A 52 -2.06 -15.82 11.91
C VAL A 52 -0.97 -16.58 12.65
N ILE A 53 -1.23 -17.79 13.14
CA ILE A 53 -0.19 -18.63 13.77
C ILE A 53 0.96 -18.90 12.80
N ASP A 54 0.65 -19.19 11.53
CA ASP A 54 1.67 -19.39 10.49
C ASP A 54 2.50 -18.13 10.24
N ILE A 55 1.88 -16.94 10.20
CA ILE A 55 2.59 -15.66 10.09
C ILE A 55 3.53 -15.43 11.27
N LEU A 56 3.07 -15.71 12.50
CA LEU A 56 3.89 -15.56 13.69
C LEU A 56 5.09 -16.52 13.66
N TRP A 57 4.86 -17.79 13.31
CA TRP A 57 5.93 -18.78 13.21
C TRP A 57 6.96 -18.41 12.13
N LYS A 58 6.51 -18.04 10.92
CA LYS A 58 7.40 -17.58 9.83
C LYS A 58 8.19 -16.32 10.20
N SER A 59 7.63 -15.47 11.07
CA SER A 59 8.28 -14.25 11.54
C SER A 59 9.40 -14.46 12.57
N ILE A 60 9.56 -15.66 13.15
CA ILE A 60 10.62 -15.93 14.14
C ILE A 60 12.01 -15.73 13.54
N GLU A 61 12.32 -16.42 12.43
CA GLU A 61 13.64 -16.29 11.77
C GLU A 61 13.86 -14.85 11.29
N GLY A 62 12.80 -14.23 10.79
CA GLY A 62 12.78 -12.85 10.34
C GLY A 62 13.15 -11.81 11.41
N LEU A 63 12.55 -11.92 12.59
CA LEU A 63 12.81 -11.03 13.72
C LEU A 63 14.20 -11.27 14.35
N LYS A 64 14.74 -12.48 14.24
CA LYS A 64 16.12 -12.81 14.64
C LYS A 64 17.19 -12.34 13.64
N SER A 65 16.81 -11.92 12.44
CA SER A 65 17.74 -11.49 11.41
C SER A 65 18.58 -10.28 11.85
N GLU A 66 19.87 -10.29 11.53
CA GLU A 66 20.74 -9.12 11.71
C GLU A 66 20.38 -7.98 10.74
N ASN A 67 19.71 -8.31 9.62
CA ASN A 67 19.28 -7.33 8.64
C ASN A 67 18.03 -6.57 9.14
N LYS A 68 18.21 -5.26 9.37
CA LYS A 68 17.18 -4.35 9.88
C LYS A 68 15.96 -4.27 8.97
N LYS A 69 16.15 -4.31 7.64
CA LYS A 69 15.04 -4.29 6.66
C LYS A 69 14.23 -5.57 6.76
N THR A 70 14.89 -6.72 6.81
CA THR A 70 14.24 -8.02 6.99
C THR A 70 13.39 -8.05 8.26
N ARG A 71 13.94 -7.59 9.39
CA ARG A 71 13.17 -7.47 10.64
C ARG A 71 11.91 -6.63 10.48
N PHE A 72 12.02 -5.48 9.80
CA PHE A 72 10.88 -4.60 9.58
C PHE A 72 9.85 -5.18 8.61
N VAL A 73 10.26 -5.93 7.58
CA VAL A 73 9.33 -6.68 6.71
C VAL A 73 8.51 -7.68 7.52
N HIS A 74 9.14 -8.41 8.44
CA HIS A 74 8.41 -9.32 9.32
C HIS A 74 7.52 -8.59 10.33
N PHE A 75 7.91 -7.41 10.79
CA PHE A 75 7.02 -6.54 11.56
C PHE A 75 5.76 -6.17 10.76
N ILE A 76 5.91 -5.79 9.49
CA ILE A 76 4.78 -5.53 8.59
C ILE A 76 3.88 -6.76 8.43
N GLN A 77 4.45 -7.96 8.24
CA GLN A 77 3.68 -9.20 8.13
C GLN A 77 2.88 -9.53 9.39
N ILE A 78 3.48 -9.35 10.57
CA ILE A 78 2.77 -9.51 11.85
C ILE A 78 1.60 -8.52 11.93
N LEU A 79 1.82 -7.26 11.54
CA LEU A 79 0.74 -6.27 11.44
C LEU A 79 -0.33 -6.68 10.41
N GLY A 80 0.03 -7.29 9.29
CA GLY A 80 -0.95 -7.84 8.35
C GLY A 80 -1.86 -8.89 8.98
N GLY A 81 -1.26 -9.79 9.77
CA GLY A 81 -1.99 -10.74 10.61
C GLY A 81 -2.93 -10.05 11.62
N VAL A 82 -2.47 -8.97 12.26
CA VAL A 82 -3.28 -8.12 13.15
C VAL A 82 -4.49 -7.52 12.42
N LEU A 83 -4.26 -6.90 11.26
CA LEU A 83 -5.30 -6.21 10.49
C LEU A 83 -6.35 -7.19 9.97
N ALA A 84 -5.97 -8.44 9.67
CA ALA A 84 -6.91 -9.50 9.32
C ALA A 84 -7.84 -9.91 10.47
N LEU A 85 -7.49 -9.59 11.72
CA LEU A 85 -8.30 -9.87 12.92
C LEU A 85 -9.22 -8.70 13.30
N ILE A 86 -9.03 -7.52 12.71
CA ILE A 86 -9.89 -6.35 12.96
C ILE A 86 -11.28 -6.61 12.37
N GLY A 87 -12.34 -6.33 13.15
CA GLY A 87 -13.73 -6.64 12.79
C GLY A 87 -14.18 -8.06 13.17
N ILE A 88 -13.26 -8.94 13.61
CA ILE A 88 -13.65 -10.18 14.29
C ILE A 88 -14.09 -9.81 15.69
N ALA A 89 -15.31 -10.19 16.08
CA ALA A 89 -15.75 -10.05 17.47
C ALA A 89 -14.80 -10.86 18.37
N VAL A 90 -13.90 -10.16 19.08
CA VAL A 90 -12.98 -10.78 20.03
C VAL A 90 -13.68 -10.83 21.38
N PRO A 91 -14.20 -12.00 21.82
CA PRO A 91 -14.73 -12.11 23.16
C PRO A 91 -13.63 -11.85 24.19
N PRO A 92 -13.94 -11.33 25.40
CA PRO A 92 -12.95 -11.08 26.45
C PRO A 92 -12.24 -12.36 26.90
N VAL A 93 -12.88 -13.52 26.71
CA VAL A 93 -12.33 -14.85 26.97
C VAL A 93 -12.65 -15.77 25.80
N GLY A 94 -11.70 -16.63 25.42
CA GLY A 94 -11.89 -17.60 24.34
C GLY A 94 -10.63 -17.82 23.52
N ILE A 95 -10.71 -18.71 22.53
CA ILE A 95 -9.57 -19.06 21.68
C ILE A 95 -9.08 -17.89 20.82
N VAL A 96 -10.02 -17.06 20.32
CA VAL A 96 -9.72 -15.84 19.56
C VAL A 96 -8.90 -14.87 20.40
N ALA A 97 -9.32 -14.64 21.66
CA ALA A 97 -8.59 -13.78 22.59
C ALA A 97 -7.17 -14.30 22.83
N LYS A 98 -7.01 -15.61 23.01
CA LYS A 98 -5.69 -16.25 23.18
C LYS A 98 -4.76 -16.01 21.99
N CYS A 99 -5.26 -16.13 20.77
CA CYS A 99 -4.47 -15.82 19.57
C CYS A 99 -4.12 -14.34 19.47
N VAL A 100 -5.06 -13.44 19.79
CA VAL A 100 -4.81 -11.98 19.84
C VAL A 100 -3.71 -11.65 20.85
N PHE A 101 -3.72 -12.26 22.04
CA PHE A 101 -2.65 -12.10 23.02
C PHE A 101 -1.29 -12.51 22.47
N LEU A 102 -1.24 -13.63 21.75
CA LEU A 102 0.00 -14.11 21.14
C LEU A 102 0.56 -13.10 20.14
N VAL A 103 -0.32 -12.51 19.32
CA VAL A 103 0.04 -11.43 18.39
C VAL A 103 0.59 -10.20 19.13
N VAL A 104 -0.01 -9.80 20.26
CA VAL A 104 0.50 -8.69 21.08
C VAL A 104 1.93 -8.95 21.57
N TYR A 105 2.26 -10.17 21.99
CA TYR A 105 3.64 -10.52 22.36
C TYR A 105 4.60 -10.38 21.18
N PHE A 106 4.19 -10.79 19.98
CA PHE A 106 5.01 -10.60 18.78
C PHE A 106 5.19 -9.13 18.41
N LEU A 107 4.16 -8.29 18.57
CA LEU A 107 4.31 -6.85 18.37
C LEU A 107 5.29 -6.25 19.38
N LYS A 108 5.26 -6.68 20.65
CA LYS A 108 6.25 -6.25 21.66
C LYS A 108 7.67 -6.63 21.27
N ILE A 109 7.88 -7.88 20.85
CA ILE A 109 9.17 -8.36 20.37
C ILE A 109 9.61 -7.57 19.13
N ALA A 110 8.71 -7.33 18.18
CA ALA A 110 9.01 -6.56 16.98
C ALA A 110 9.45 -5.12 17.31
N PHE A 111 8.79 -4.45 18.26
CA PHE A 111 9.22 -3.15 18.77
C PHE A 111 10.60 -3.23 19.44
N HIS A 112 10.82 -4.22 20.31
CA HIS A 112 12.10 -4.42 20.98
C HIS A 112 13.25 -4.69 19.99
N CYS A 113 12.99 -5.43 18.92
CA CYS A 113 13.96 -5.71 17.87
C CYS A 113 14.16 -4.55 16.88
N THR A 114 13.31 -3.51 16.91
CA THR A 114 13.33 -2.41 15.94
C THR A 114 13.88 -1.14 16.58
N ASP A 115 15.00 -0.63 16.07
CA ASP A 115 15.43 0.73 16.40
C ASP A 115 14.50 1.72 15.67
N ILE A 116 13.52 2.28 16.40
CA ILE A 116 12.54 3.23 15.86
C ILE A 116 13.23 4.48 15.32
N LYS A 117 14.25 5.00 16.03
CA LYS A 117 14.96 6.21 15.64
C LYS A 117 15.69 6.00 14.33
N GLU A 118 16.38 4.87 14.18
CA GLU A 118 17.04 4.52 12.92
C GLU A 118 16.04 4.21 11.80
N SER A 119 14.95 3.51 12.10
CA SER A 119 13.93 3.13 11.11
C SER A 119 13.26 4.34 10.47
N LEU A 120 13.15 5.44 11.22
CA LEU A 120 12.57 6.70 10.75
C LEU A 120 13.61 7.71 10.22
N LYS A 121 14.91 7.37 10.19
CA LYS A 121 15.91 8.25 9.57
C LYS A 121 15.68 8.30 8.05
N PRO A 122 15.54 9.50 7.47
CA PRO A 122 15.46 9.62 6.03
C PRO A 122 16.82 9.28 5.40
N VAL A 123 16.79 8.57 4.28
CA VAL A 123 17.99 8.13 3.53
C VAL A 123 18.56 9.27 2.68
N LEU A 124 17.74 10.27 2.33
CA LEU A 124 18.02 11.20 1.24
C LEU A 124 18.10 12.69 1.62
N THR A 125 18.19 13.07 2.90
CA THR A 125 18.10 14.50 3.27
C THR A 125 19.18 15.00 4.22
N ASN A 126 19.90 16.04 3.77
CA ASN A 126 20.61 17.03 4.60
C ASN A 126 19.66 18.13 5.13
N ASN A 127 18.34 17.90 5.08
CA ASN A 127 17.33 18.90 5.41
C ASN A 127 16.92 18.72 6.87
N ASP A 128 17.52 19.53 7.75
CA ASP A 128 17.42 19.38 9.21
C ASP A 128 15.97 19.35 9.73
N ALA A 129 15.05 20.10 9.11
CA ALA A 129 13.66 20.20 9.58
C ALA A 129 12.90 18.85 9.56
N ILE A 130 12.96 18.09 8.45
CA ILE A 130 12.31 16.77 8.35
C ILE A 130 12.97 15.78 9.31
N VAL A 131 14.29 15.84 9.44
CA VAL A 131 15.06 14.99 10.35
C VAL A 131 14.64 15.24 11.81
N HIS A 132 14.51 16.50 12.22
CA HIS A 132 14.05 16.87 13.56
C HIS A 132 12.62 16.42 13.84
N GLU A 133 11.69 16.60 12.89
CA GLU A 133 10.31 16.13 13.03
C GLU A 133 10.22 14.61 13.19
N LEU A 134 11.00 13.86 12.40
CA LEU A 134 11.02 12.39 12.46
C LEU A 134 11.71 11.88 13.73
N ALA A 135 12.75 12.56 14.22
CA ALA A 135 13.38 12.24 15.50
C ALA A 135 12.40 12.47 16.67
N GLY A 136 11.68 13.60 16.67
CA GLY A 136 10.64 13.87 17.67
C GLY A 136 9.46 12.90 17.57
N LEU A 137 9.11 12.44 16.35
CA LEU A 137 8.14 11.37 16.18
C LEU A 137 8.65 10.04 16.76
N ALA A 138 9.88 9.66 16.47
CA ALA A 138 10.48 8.43 17.00
C ALA A 138 10.45 8.40 18.53
N GLU A 139 10.82 9.51 19.19
CA GLU A 139 10.79 9.62 20.65
C GLU A 139 9.37 9.53 21.22
N ARG A 140 8.37 10.14 20.56
CA ARG A 140 6.97 9.99 20.98
C ARG A 140 6.47 8.55 20.82
N LEU A 141 6.85 7.87 19.74
CA LEU A 141 6.48 6.47 19.52
C LEU A 141 7.11 5.57 20.58
N ASP A 142 8.39 5.76 20.87
CA ASP A 142 9.16 5.02 21.88
C ASP A 142 8.58 5.21 23.30
N ASN A 143 8.30 6.46 23.68
CA ASN A 143 7.67 6.76 24.96
C ASN A 143 6.25 6.17 25.09
N THR A 144 5.48 6.18 24.00
CA THR A 144 4.13 5.58 23.96
C THR A 144 4.21 4.07 24.10
N GLU A 145 5.15 3.43 23.39
CA GLU A 145 5.43 2.00 23.48
C GLU A 145 5.78 1.58 24.91
N PHE A 146 6.72 2.30 25.52
CA PHE A 146 7.17 2.06 26.88
C PHE A 146 6.02 2.18 27.88
N PHE A 147 5.19 3.22 27.73
CA PHE A 147 4.08 3.45 28.64
C PHE A 147 2.99 2.37 28.53
N ILE A 148 2.64 1.92 27.33
CA ILE A 148 1.73 0.78 27.12
C ILE A 148 2.31 -0.48 27.77
N ASN A 149 3.63 -0.74 27.65
CA ASN A 149 4.28 -1.88 28.30
C ASN A 149 4.12 -1.88 29.82
N GLN A 150 4.27 -0.73 30.48
CA GLN A 150 4.17 -0.65 31.95
C GLN A 150 2.78 -1.01 32.47
N ILE A 151 1.73 -0.75 31.69
CA ILE A 151 0.35 -1.05 32.07
C ILE A 151 -0.04 -2.49 31.68
N ASP A 152 0.44 -2.95 30.53
CA ASP A 152 0.18 -4.31 30.05
C ASP A 152 0.65 -5.41 31.03
N VAL A 153 1.75 -5.18 31.76
CA VAL A 153 2.35 -6.17 32.67
C VAL A 153 1.58 -6.28 34.00
N GLN A 154 0.83 -5.24 34.38
CA GLN A 154 0.06 -5.24 35.63
C GLN A 154 -1.15 -6.13 35.47
N GLU A 155 -1.44 -7.04 36.40
CA GLU A 155 -2.64 -7.88 36.30
C GLU A 155 -3.91 -7.05 36.47
N HIS A 156 -3.94 -6.20 37.50
CA HIS A 156 -5.06 -5.33 37.85
C HIS A 156 -4.59 -3.89 37.78
N VAL A 157 -5.39 -3.04 37.13
CA VAL A 157 -5.09 -1.62 36.94
C VAL A 157 -6.35 -0.86 37.32
N ASP A 158 -6.23 0.15 38.18
CA ASP A 158 -7.37 0.97 38.57
C ASP A 158 -7.83 1.88 37.41
N GLU A 159 -9.07 2.38 37.52
CA GLU A 159 -9.64 3.22 36.47
C GLU A 159 -8.86 4.53 36.30
N ALA A 160 -8.31 5.09 37.38
CA ALA A 160 -7.50 6.31 37.33
C ALA A 160 -6.23 6.14 36.48
N THR A 161 -5.56 4.99 36.59
CA THR A 161 -4.38 4.65 35.80
C THR A 161 -4.73 4.41 34.34
N LEU A 162 -5.90 3.80 34.05
CA LEU A 162 -6.41 3.64 32.68
C LEU A 162 -6.83 4.97 32.05
N GLN A 163 -7.42 5.88 32.82
CA GLN A 163 -7.69 7.26 32.40
C GLN A 163 -6.38 8.02 32.14
N GLY A 164 -5.36 7.79 32.98
CA GLY A 164 -4.00 8.24 32.76
C GLY A 164 -3.42 7.69 31.46
N LEU A 165 -3.67 6.41 31.14
CA LEU A 165 -3.27 5.80 29.86
C LEU A 165 -3.84 6.56 28.67
N ILE A 166 -5.15 6.77 28.66
CA ILE A 166 -5.87 7.45 27.58
C ILE A 166 -5.46 8.91 27.45
N SER A 167 -5.16 9.56 28.57
CA SER A 167 -4.74 10.96 28.58
C SER A 167 -3.32 11.16 28.03
N ASN A 168 -2.46 10.14 28.13
CA ASN A 168 -1.05 10.23 27.72
C ASN A 168 -0.76 9.54 26.37
N VAL A 169 -1.56 8.55 25.97
CA VAL A 169 -1.45 7.94 24.64
C VAL A 169 -2.15 8.84 23.63
N ASP A 170 -1.37 9.57 22.85
CA ASP A 170 -1.88 10.40 21.77
C ASP A 170 -2.38 9.53 20.61
N ILE A 171 -3.70 9.34 20.53
CA ILE A 171 -4.33 8.64 19.41
C ILE A 171 -4.05 9.31 18.06
N HIS A 172 -3.61 10.57 18.03
CA HIS A 172 -3.24 11.30 16.82
C HIS A 172 -1.74 11.25 16.51
N ILE A 173 -0.94 10.47 17.25
CA ILE A 173 0.50 10.33 17.02
C ILE A 173 0.83 10.01 15.55
N ALA A 174 1.70 10.79 14.92
CA ALA A 174 2.06 10.63 13.51
C ALA A 174 1.00 11.00 12.45
N VAL A 175 -0.23 11.40 12.82
CA VAL A 175 -1.27 11.77 11.83
C VAL A 175 -0.82 12.91 10.94
N ASP A 176 -0.25 13.98 11.51
CA ASP A 176 0.25 15.14 10.76
C ASP A 176 1.41 14.73 9.85
N GLN A 177 2.34 13.91 10.35
CA GLN A 177 3.48 13.43 9.58
C GLN A 177 3.03 12.58 8.40
N LEU A 178 2.05 11.69 8.58
CA LEU A 178 1.46 10.90 7.49
C LEU A 178 0.74 11.79 6.47
N GLY A 179 -0.01 12.80 6.92
CA GLY A 179 -0.68 13.77 6.04
C GLY A 179 0.31 14.57 5.19
N ASN A 180 1.36 15.10 5.83
CA ASN A 180 2.44 15.83 5.16
C ASN A 180 3.18 14.93 4.16
N LEU A 181 3.46 13.68 4.52
CA LEU A 181 4.08 12.71 3.60
C LEU A 181 3.18 12.41 2.40
N LYS A 182 1.87 12.16 2.58
CA LYS A 182 0.94 11.94 1.47
C LYS A 182 0.94 13.13 0.50
N SER A 183 0.84 14.34 1.03
CA SER A 183 0.88 15.58 0.23
C SER A 183 2.19 15.73 -0.54
N ARG A 184 3.32 15.47 0.13
CA ARG A 184 4.64 15.57 -0.49
C ARG A 184 4.86 14.49 -1.56
N ILE A 185 4.41 13.26 -1.31
CA ILE A 185 4.44 12.16 -2.27
C ILE A 185 3.69 12.58 -3.55
N TYR A 186 2.45 13.08 -3.42
CA TYR A 186 1.66 13.52 -4.58
C TYR A 186 2.35 14.62 -5.41
N SER A 187 3.01 15.58 -4.76
CA SER A 187 3.74 16.63 -5.49
C SER A 187 5.02 16.14 -6.18
N LEU A 188 5.59 15.02 -5.73
CA LEU A 188 6.78 14.41 -6.34
C LEU A 188 6.45 13.46 -7.49
N MET A 189 5.23 12.89 -7.53
CA MET A 189 4.82 11.93 -8.57
C MET A 189 4.85 12.49 -9.99
N THR A 190 4.79 13.82 -10.14
CA THR A 190 4.81 14.53 -11.43
C THR A 190 6.16 15.21 -11.69
N GLY A 191 7.21 14.81 -10.97
CA GLY A 191 8.55 15.35 -11.12
C GLY A 191 9.45 14.54 -12.05
N GLY A 192 10.69 15.00 -12.23
CA GLY A 192 11.71 14.27 -12.99
C GLY A 192 12.27 13.08 -12.21
N GLN A 193 13.25 12.38 -12.78
CA GLN A 193 13.84 11.16 -12.20
C GLN A 193 14.20 11.30 -10.70
N ASP A 194 14.89 12.37 -10.30
CA ASP A 194 15.28 12.58 -8.90
C ASP A 194 14.06 12.69 -7.96
N ASN A 195 13.01 13.40 -8.40
CA ASN A 195 11.77 13.52 -7.63
C ASN A 195 11.05 12.18 -7.51
N LEU A 196 11.04 11.37 -8.57
CA LEU A 196 10.46 10.03 -8.56
C LEU A 196 11.22 9.09 -7.60
N GLN A 197 12.55 9.20 -7.54
CA GLN A 197 13.36 8.45 -6.56
C GLN A 197 13.07 8.89 -5.12
N ILE A 198 12.98 10.21 -4.86
CA ILE A 198 12.58 10.73 -3.55
C ILE A 198 11.15 10.28 -3.20
N CYS A 199 10.25 10.22 -4.19
CA CYS A 199 8.88 9.72 -4.02
C CYS A 199 8.87 8.29 -3.47
N LEU A 200 9.66 7.38 -4.04
CA LEU A 200 9.79 6.00 -3.54
C LEU A 200 10.33 5.97 -2.10
N HIS A 201 11.31 6.80 -1.79
CA HIS A 201 11.83 6.87 -0.42
C HIS A 201 10.75 7.33 0.58
N PHE A 202 9.96 8.34 0.24
CA PHE A 202 8.85 8.80 1.08
C PHE A 202 7.70 7.79 1.16
N LEU A 203 7.45 7.01 0.13
CA LEU A 203 6.51 5.88 0.19
C LEU A 203 6.98 4.82 1.19
N THR A 204 8.26 4.46 1.20
CA THR A 204 8.83 3.55 2.20
C THR A 204 8.72 4.13 3.61
N LEU A 205 9.01 5.43 3.80
CA LEU A 205 8.85 6.09 5.11
C LEU A 205 7.39 6.13 5.57
N PHE A 206 6.46 6.41 4.66
CA PHE A 206 5.03 6.37 4.91
C PHE A 206 4.59 5.00 5.44
N VAL A 207 5.07 3.92 4.82
CA VAL A 207 4.82 2.55 5.26
C VAL A 207 5.38 2.28 6.66
N LYS A 208 6.62 2.72 6.94
CA LYS A 208 7.25 2.54 8.26
C LYS A 208 6.46 3.22 9.36
N ILE A 209 6.10 4.50 9.17
CA ILE A 209 5.30 5.26 10.13
C ILE A 209 3.92 4.62 10.31
N SER A 210 3.26 4.23 9.22
CA SER A 210 1.95 3.58 9.28
C SER A 210 2.00 2.26 10.05
N THR A 211 3.07 1.48 9.85
CA THR A 211 3.27 0.20 10.53
C THR A 211 3.44 0.38 12.04
N LEU A 212 4.32 1.30 12.45
CA LEU A 212 4.55 1.60 13.86
C LEU A 212 3.28 2.16 14.53
N ARG A 213 2.60 3.10 13.87
CA ARG A 213 1.35 3.70 14.37
C ARG A 213 0.26 2.65 14.56
N HIS A 214 -0.09 1.89 13.53
CA HIS A 214 -1.14 0.87 13.64
C HIS A 214 -0.81 -0.18 14.69
N SER A 215 0.45 -0.58 14.80
CA SER A 215 0.90 -1.55 15.81
C SER A 215 0.71 -1.01 17.23
N LEU A 216 1.05 0.26 17.48
CA LEU A 216 0.81 0.90 18.79
C LEU A 216 -0.67 1.05 19.09
N LEU A 217 -1.47 1.54 18.12
CA LEU A 217 -2.91 1.71 18.31
C LEU A 217 -3.59 0.36 18.60
N TYR A 218 -3.19 -0.70 17.91
CA TYR A 218 -3.72 -2.03 18.15
C TYR A 218 -3.35 -2.56 19.54
N ARG A 219 -2.08 -2.37 19.95
CA ARG A 219 -1.62 -2.74 21.28
C ARG A 219 -2.37 -1.96 22.37
N PHE A 220 -2.54 -0.66 22.18
CA PHE A 220 -3.31 0.19 23.10
C PHE A 220 -4.77 -0.26 23.21
N MET A 221 -5.44 -0.49 22.07
CA MET A 221 -6.80 -1.01 22.03
C MET A 221 -6.90 -2.36 22.75
N THR A 222 -5.94 -3.26 22.53
CA THR A 222 -5.92 -4.56 23.18
C THR A 222 -5.69 -4.43 24.68
N CYS A 223 -4.77 -3.58 25.12
CA CYS A 223 -4.55 -3.25 26.54
C CYS A 223 -5.87 -2.85 27.23
N LEU A 224 -6.59 -1.87 26.67
CA LEU A 224 -7.87 -1.42 27.21
C LEU A 224 -8.92 -2.54 27.26
N ARG A 225 -9.02 -3.33 26.19
CA ARG A 225 -9.95 -4.47 26.11
C ARG A 225 -9.68 -5.48 27.22
N LEU A 226 -8.41 -5.78 27.49
CA LEU A 226 -7.99 -6.73 28.52
C LEU A 226 -8.23 -6.25 29.94
N LYS A 227 -8.19 -4.93 30.15
CA LYS A 227 -8.52 -4.30 31.43
C LYS A 227 -10.00 -4.01 31.58
N ASN A 228 -10.84 -4.56 30.68
CA ASN A 228 -12.29 -4.36 30.63
C ASN A 228 -12.68 -2.87 30.66
N TYR A 229 -11.84 -2.02 30.08
CA TYR A 229 -12.05 -0.58 30.08
C TYR A 229 -12.93 -0.16 28.90
N SER A 230 -14.00 0.59 29.18
CA SER A 230 -14.95 1.21 28.24
C SER A 230 -15.06 0.51 26.86
N PRO A 231 -16.06 -0.38 26.68
CA PRO A 231 -16.32 -1.01 25.38
C PRO A 231 -16.52 0.00 24.24
N GLY A 232 -17.11 1.16 24.55
CA GLY A 232 -17.28 2.26 23.59
C GLY A 232 -15.95 2.81 23.08
N THR A 233 -14.98 3.04 23.97
CA THR A 233 -13.64 3.52 23.61
C THR A 233 -12.89 2.49 22.76
N VAL A 234 -12.93 1.21 23.14
CA VAL A 234 -12.32 0.13 22.36
C VAL A 234 -12.92 0.05 20.96
N THR A 235 -14.25 0.15 20.84
CA THR A 235 -14.96 0.14 19.55
C THR A 235 -14.59 1.36 18.69
N ALA A 236 -14.41 2.53 19.31
CA ALA A 236 -13.99 3.73 18.60
C ALA A 236 -12.56 3.62 18.05
N LEU A 237 -11.63 3.05 18.83
CA LEU A 237 -10.26 2.76 18.38
C LEU A 237 -10.25 1.75 17.23
N GLU A 238 -11.06 0.70 17.30
CA GLU A 238 -11.17 -0.30 16.24
C GLU A 238 -11.63 0.34 14.92
N LYS A 239 -12.67 1.18 14.96
CA LYS A 239 -13.13 1.95 13.80
C LYS A 239 -12.09 2.93 13.29
N CYS A 240 -11.27 3.51 14.17
CA CYS A 240 -10.19 4.41 13.78
C CYS A 240 -9.10 3.66 12.99
N ILE A 241 -8.61 2.53 13.51
CA ILE A 241 -7.60 1.70 12.84
C ILE A 241 -8.13 1.22 11.49
N GLU A 242 -9.37 0.76 11.43
CA GLU A 242 -9.97 0.29 10.17
C GLU A 242 -10.12 1.42 9.14
N LYS A 243 -10.54 2.61 9.57
CA LYS A 243 -10.61 3.78 8.69
C LYS A 243 -9.23 4.17 8.16
N GLU A 244 -8.19 4.13 8.99
CA GLU A 244 -6.81 4.42 8.56
C GLU A 244 -6.28 3.35 7.61
N ARG A 245 -6.55 2.07 7.86
CA ARG A 245 -6.24 0.96 6.95
C ARG A 245 -6.84 1.18 5.57
N LEU A 246 -8.14 1.48 5.49
CA LEU A 246 -8.83 1.76 4.23
C LEU A 246 -8.29 3.03 3.55
N SER A 247 -7.97 4.07 4.32
CA SER A 247 -7.33 5.29 3.79
C SER A 247 -5.94 5.01 3.19
N ASN A 248 -5.15 4.14 3.82
CA ASN A 248 -3.83 3.75 3.33
C ASN A 248 -3.94 2.85 2.08
N GLN A 249 -4.91 1.93 2.06
CA GLN A 249 -5.21 1.12 0.88
C GLN A 249 -5.62 2.00 -0.31
N SER A 250 -6.51 2.97 -0.11
CA SER A 250 -6.92 3.92 -1.15
C SER A 250 -5.76 4.79 -1.62
N PHE A 251 -4.91 5.26 -0.70
CA PHE A 251 -3.73 6.05 -1.04
C PHE A 251 -2.73 5.28 -1.92
N LEU A 252 -2.48 4.00 -1.61
CA LEU A 252 -1.54 3.15 -2.35
C LEU A 252 -2.16 2.42 -3.54
N GLN A 253 -3.46 2.61 -3.80
CA GLN A 253 -4.20 1.90 -4.86
C GLN A 253 -3.60 2.11 -6.25
N PHE A 254 -2.87 3.20 -6.47
CA PHE A 254 -2.23 3.48 -7.76
C PHE A 254 -1.20 2.44 -8.21
N PHE A 255 -0.69 1.60 -7.31
CA PHE A 255 0.17 0.48 -7.71
C PHE A 255 -0.58 -0.65 -8.42
N SER A 256 -1.82 -0.89 -8.01
CA SER A 256 -2.72 -1.86 -8.66
C SER A 256 -3.48 -1.24 -9.84
N LEU A 257 -3.71 0.07 -9.73
CA LEU A 257 -4.68 0.82 -10.50
C LEU A 257 -4.12 2.19 -10.91
N PRO A 258 -3.01 2.23 -11.66
CA PRO A 258 -2.38 3.50 -12.01
C PRO A 258 -3.25 4.29 -12.99
N SER A 259 -3.28 5.60 -12.77
CA SER A 259 -3.80 6.61 -13.67
C SER A 259 -2.64 7.36 -14.31
N LEU A 260 -2.92 8.16 -15.34
CA LEU A 260 -1.92 9.05 -15.93
C LEU A 260 -1.22 9.97 -14.93
N LYS A 261 -1.88 10.32 -13.81
CA LYS A 261 -1.32 11.23 -12.79
C LYS A 261 -0.23 10.59 -11.93
N ASN A 262 -0.22 9.27 -11.82
CA ASN A 262 0.64 8.56 -10.85
C ASN A 262 1.46 7.43 -11.49
N ALA A 263 1.21 7.09 -12.75
CA ALA A 263 1.91 6.02 -13.47
C ALA A 263 3.43 6.26 -13.56
N ALA A 264 3.90 7.51 -13.53
CA ALA A 264 5.32 7.84 -13.54
C ALA A 264 6.09 7.22 -12.37
N VAL A 265 5.49 7.07 -11.18
CA VAL A 265 6.16 6.40 -10.05
C VAL A 265 6.47 4.93 -10.36
N LEU A 266 5.65 4.28 -11.18
CA LEU A 266 5.85 2.87 -11.56
C LEU A 266 7.02 2.67 -12.53
N THR A 267 7.59 3.73 -13.11
CA THR A 267 8.76 3.63 -14.00
C THR A 267 10.06 3.50 -13.22
N VAL A 268 10.08 3.92 -11.95
CA VAL A 268 11.23 3.80 -11.05
C VAL A 268 11.03 2.72 -9.99
N PHE A 269 9.81 2.21 -9.85
CA PHE A 269 9.47 1.15 -8.91
C PHE A 269 9.88 -0.22 -9.44
N ASP A 270 10.79 -0.88 -8.73
CA ASP A 270 11.11 -2.28 -8.96
C ASP A 270 10.86 -3.09 -7.68
N PRO A 271 9.77 -3.89 -7.61
CA PRO A 271 9.45 -4.72 -6.45
C PRO A 271 10.50 -5.81 -6.18
N LEU A 272 11.48 -5.99 -7.07
CA LEU A 272 12.59 -6.92 -6.89
C LEU A 272 13.79 -6.27 -6.21
N HIS A 273 13.76 -4.95 -6.04
CA HIS A 273 14.86 -4.17 -5.47
C HIS A 273 14.73 -4.09 -3.94
N GLU A 274 15.83 -4.42 -3.23
CA GLU A 274 15.91 -4.45 -1.76
C GLU A 274 15.58 -3.14 -1.02
N ASN A 275 15.40 -2.02 -1.74
CA ASN A 275 15.10 -0.71 -1.13
C ASN A 275 13.60 -0.46 -1.00
N VAL A 276 12.76 -1.31 -1.60
CA VAL A 276 11.30 -1.21 -1.55
C VAL A 276 10.64 -2.43 -0.94
N ASP A 277 11.40 -3.36 -0.35
CA ASP A 277 10.88 -4.60 0.26
C ASP A 277 9.81 -4.30 1.32
N GLU A 278 10.01 -3.26 2.16
CA GLU A 278 9.01 -2.85 3.14
C GLU A 278 7.71 -2.36 2.47
N LEU A 279 7.82 -1.60 1.39
CA LEU A 279 6.67 -1.11 0.63
C LEU A 279 5.89 -2.26 -0.02
N VAL A 280 6.61 -3.20 -0.65
CA VAL A 280 6.03 -4.39 -1.27
C VAL A 280 5.32 -5.26 -0.23
N ALA A 281 5.96 -5.49 0.92
CA ALA A 281 5.37 -6.24 2.03
C ALA A 281 4.07 -5.58 2.51
N TYR A 282 4.08 -4.26 2.71
CA TYR A 282 2.91 -3.55 3.22
C TYR A 282 1.75 -3.54 2.22
N MET A 283 2.04 -3.39 0.93
CA MET A 283 1.03 -3.50 -0.12
C MET A 283 0.39 -4.88 -0.17
N LYS A 284 1.19 -5.94 0.02
CA LYS A 284 0.68 -7.32 0.12
C LYS A 284 -0.29 -7.47 1.30
N GLU A 285 0.06 -6.94 2.47
CA GLU A 285 -0.81 -6.99 3.66
C GLU A 285 -2.08 -6.14 3.48
N LEU A 286 -2.03 -5.07 2.70
CA LEU A 286 -3.22 -4.30 2.29
C LEU A 286 -4.01 -4.93 1.14
N ARG A 287 -3.63 -6.12 0.66
CA ARG A 287 -4.26 -6.84 -0.46
C ARG A 287 -4.30 -6.00 -1.74
N LEU A 288 -3.24 -5.24 -2.00
CA LEU A 288 -3.06 -4.48 -3.23
C LEU A 288 -2.26 -5.33 -4.23
N PRO A 289 -2.90 -5.91 -5.28
CA PRO A 289 -2.18 -6.71 -6.26
C PRO A 289 -1.25 -5.84 -7.10
N LEU A 290 -0.03 -6.32 -7.35
CA LEU A 290 0.85 -5.76 -8.37
C LEU A 290 0.54 -6.46 -9.69
N LEU A 291 0.22 -5.68 -10.73
CA LEU A 291 -0.04 -6.23 -12.05
C LEU A 291 1.29 -6.52 -12.75
N ASP A 292 1.65 -7.81 -12.86
CA ASP A 292 2.77 -8.26 -13.68
C ASP A 292 2.29 -8.58 -15.11
N LEU A 293 2.82 -7.88 -16.10
CA LEU A 293 2.48 -8.01 -17.51
C LEU A 293 3.33 -9.07 -18.21
N LYS A 294 4.27 -9.73 -17.52
CA LYS A 294 5.18 -10.72 -18.12
C LYS A 294 4.42 -11.84 -18.81
N GLU A 295 3.44 -12.45 -18.14
CA GLU A 295 2.64 -13.55 -18.71
C GLU A 295 1.83 -13.11 -19.94
N GLU A 296 1.42 -11.85 -19.96
CA GLU A 296 0.57 -11.31 -21.03
C GLU A 296 1.34 -10.84 -22.25
N LEU A 297 2.59 -10.42 -22.09
CA LEU A 297 3.37 -9.76 -23.13
C LEU A 297 4.61 -10.54 -23.58
N HIS A 298 5.23 -11.35 -22.72
CA HIS A 298 6.51 -12.00 -23.03
C HIS A 298 6.39 -12.97 -24.22
N ASP A 299 7.36 -12.89 -25.12
CA ASP A 299 7.49 -13.68 -26.35
C ASP A 299 6.33 -13.49 -27.36
N ARG A 300 5.50 -12.45 -27.19
CA ARG A 300 4.35 -12.16 -28.05
C ARG A 300 4.57 -10.94 -28.94
N ASN A 301 3.89 -10.95 -30.09
CA ASN A 301 3.94 -9.87 -31.07
C ASN A 301 2.69 -9.00 -30.98
N PHE A 302 2.87 -7.67 -31.03
CA PHE A 302 1.77 -6.72 -31.02
C PHE A 302 1.96 -5.61 -32.05
N LEU A 303 0.83 -5.08 -32.51
CA LEU A 303 0.72 -3.76 -33.11
C LEU A 303 0.54 -2.73 -31.98
N ILE A 304 1.31 -1.65 -32.01
CA ILE A 304 1.20 -0.55 -31.04
C ILE A 304 0.41 0.59 -31.71
N LYS A 305 -0.78 0.90 -31.19
CA LYS A 305 -1.71 1.88 -31.77
C LYS A 305 -2.01 3.01 -30.78
N PRO A 306 -1.87 4.29 -31.15
CA PRO A 306 -2.30 5.40 -30.31
C PRO A 306 -3.80 5.33 -30.04
N LEU A 307 -4.20 5.55 -28.80
CA LEU A 307 -5.59 5.44 -28.37
C LEU A 307 -6.52 6.41 -29.14
N ARG A 308 -6.12 7.68 -29.23
CA ARG A 308 -6.92 8.76 -29.88
C ARG A 308 -6.87 8.74 -31.41
N LYS A 309 -5.96 7.97 -32.02
CA LYS A 309 -5.82 7.83 -33.47
C LYS A 309 -5.61 6.35 -33.84
N PRO A 310 -6.64 5.48 -33.71
CA PRO A 310 -6.50 4.04 -33.94
C PRO A 310 -6.27 3.68 -35.42
N SER A 311 -6.45 4.64 -36.32
CA SER A 311 -6.16 4.51 -37.75
C SER A 311 -4.67 4.57 -38.09
N ILE A 312 -3.79 4.78 -37.11
CA ILE A 312 -2.34 4.71 -37.27
C ILE A 312 -1.73 3.65 -36.34
N VAL A 313 -0.61 3.09 -36.77
CA VAL A 313 0.21 2.13 -36.02
C VAL A 313 1.64 2.66 -35.95
N LEU A 314 2.38 2.35 -34.89
CA LEU A 314 3.83 2.54 -34.90
C LEU A 314 4.46 1.59 -35.93
N GLY A 315 5.47 2.07 -36.64
CA GLY A 315 6.14 1.26 -37.64
C GLY A 315 7.58 1.67 -37.94
N ARG A 316 8.28 0.77 -38.63
CA ARG A 316 9.70 0.82 -38.99
C ARG A 316 9.85 1.07 -40.50
N PRO A 317 10.03 2.33 -40.96
CA PRO A 317 9.90 2.67 -42.37
C PRO A 317 11.05 2.18 -43.28
N PHE A 318 12.31 2.21 -42.83
CA PHE A 318 13.54 1.85 -43.59
C PHE A 318 14.65 1.38 -42.63
N PRO A 319 15.51 0.40 -43.01
CA PRO A 319 16.39 -0.37 -42.10
C PRO A 319 17.24 0.47 -41.12
N SER A 320 17.49 -0.10 -39.93
CA SER A 320 18.37 0.20 -38.76
C SER A 320 18.75 1.64 -38.36
N VAL A 321 18.37 2.68 -39.10
CA VAL A 321 18.84 4.06 -38.89
C VAL A 321 17.68 5.07 -38.79
N SER A 322 16.49 4.66 -39.24
CA SER A 322 15.31 5.53 -39.27
C SER A 322 14.59 5.58 -37.94
N SER A 323 13.98 6.73 -37.65
CA SER A 323 13.09 6.88 -36.50
C SER A 323 11.84 6.02 -36.67
N ILE A 324 11.36 5.45 -35.56
CA ILE A 324 10.04 4.84 -35.49
C ILE A 324 9.01 5.96 -35.70
N ARG A 325 8.00 5.71 -36.53
CA ARG A 325 6.99 6.72 -36.88
C ARG A 325 5.61 6.10 -37.05
N ALA A 326 4.59 6.96 -37.11
CA ALA A 326 3.25 6.55 -37.49
C ALA A 326 3.22 6.02 -38.93
N MET A 327 2.48 4.94 -39.13
CA MET A 327 2.14 4.37 -40.44
C MET A 327 0.62 4.18 -40.50
N LYS A 328 0.04 4.24 -41.71
CA LYS A 328 -1.40 4.04 -41.89
C LYS A 328 -1.80 2.64 -41.40
N GLY A 329 -2.86 2.54 -40.61
CA GLY A 329 -3.38 1.30 -40.03
C GLY A 329 -3.99 0.34 -41.07
N SER A 330 -4.18 0.78 -42.31
CA SER A 330 -4.49 -0.09 -43.47
C SER A 330 -3.27 -0.88 -43.97
N THR A 331 -2.10 -0.71 -43.35
CA THR A 331 -0.93 -1.53 -43.60
C THR A 331 -1.26 -2.96 -43.17
N ASP A 332 -1.00 -3.94 -44.06
CA ASP A 332 -1.16 -5.37 -43.80
C ASP A 332 -0.71 -5.72 -42.37
N VAL A 333 -1.59 -6.31 -41.56
CA VAL A 333 -1.30 -6.69 -40.16
C VAL A 333 -0.18 -7.73 -40.07
N TYR A 334 0.09 -8.45 -41.16
CA TYR A 334 1.23 -9.36 -41.30
C TYR A 334 2.52 -8.67 -41.73
N ASN A 335 2.48 -7.38 -42.09
CA ASN A 335 3.68 -6.61 -42.39
C ASN A 335 4.58 -6.58 -41.15
N VAL A 336 5.75 -7.22 -41.26
CA VAL A 336 6.74 -7.30 -40.19
C VAL A 336 7.13 -5.92 -39.66
N ARG A 337 7.09 -4.87 -40.49
CA ARG A 337 7.52 -3.50 -40.14
C ARG A 337 6.65 -2.81 -39.10
N VAL A 338 5.42 -3.26 -38.88
CA VAL A 338 4.48 -2.68 -37.89
C VAL A 338 4.28 -3.60 -36.68
N ARG A 339 4.96 -4.75 -36.64
CA ARG A 339 4.92 -5.72 -35.54
C ARG A 339 6.10 -5.53 -34.61
N PHE A 340 5.84 -5.64 -33.32
CA PHE A 340 6.84 -5.54 -32.26
C PHE A 340 6.72 -6.74 -31.32
N LYS A 341 7.82 -7.46 -31.12
CA LYS A 341 7.95 -8.56 -30.17
C LYS A 341 8.32 -8.01 -28.81
N PHE A 342 7.61 -8.41 -27.76
CA PHE A 342 7.92 -8.03 -26.39
C PHE A 342 8.65 -9.16 -25.69
N THR A 343 9.86 -8.89 -25.19
CA THR A 343 10.67 -9.87 -24.47
C THR A 343 10.95 -9.31 -23.08
N ALA A 344 10.30 -9.86 -22.06
CA ALA A 344 10.55 -9.47 -20.66
C ALA A 344 12.02 -9.59 -20.29
N VAL A 345 12.54 -8.58 -19.57
CA VAL A 345 13.91 -8.57 -19.05
C VAL A 345 14.00 -9.46 -17.82
N ASP A 346 15.02 -10.30 -17.73
CA ASP A 346 15.24 -11.15 -16.56
C ASP A 346 15.39 -10.31 -15.30
N ARG A 347 14.67 -10.71 -14.24
CA ARG A 347 14.60 -9.99 -12.96
C ARG A 347 14.14 -8.53 -13.08
N GLY A 348 13.44 -8.17 -14.16
CA GLY A 348 12.78 -6.86 -14.29
C GLY A 348 11.27 -6.98 -14.07
N PHE A 349 10.69 -6.03 -13.34
CA PHE A 349 9.23 -5.91 -13.19
C PHE A 349 8.65 -5.00 -14.28
N ASN A 350 7.71 -5.53 -15.07
CA ASN A 350 7.08 -4.82 -16.19
C ASN A 350 8.09 -4.15 -17.15
N LEU A 351 9.28 -4.74 -17.25
CA LEU A 351 10.40 -4.22 -18.02
C LEU A 351 10.63 -5.14 -19.22
N PHE A 352 10.63 -4.56 -20.43
CA PHE A 352 10.67 -5.31 -21.67
C PHE A 352 11.69 -4.75 -22.65
N TYR A 353 12.33 -5.64 -23.40
CA TYR A 353 12.87 -5.32 -24.71
C TYR A 353 11.72 -5.35 -25.72
N ILE A 354 11.65 -4.33 -26.57
CA ILE A 354 10.70 -4.28 -27.68
C ILE A 354 11.51 -4.47 -28.97
N GLN A 355 11.28 -5.57 -29.68
CA GLN A 355 12.13 -6.02 -30.78
C GLN A 355 11.38 -6.13 -32.10
N SER A 356 12.10 -6.00 -33.22
CA SER A 356 11.61 -6.42 -34.51
C SER A 356 11.51 -7.96 -34.58
N PRO A 357 10.38 -8.56 -34.98
CA PRO A 357 10.24 -10.02 -35.04
C PRO A 357 11.15 -10.68 -36.09
N ASP A 358 11.49 -9.97 -37.16
CA ASP A 358 12.24 -10.46 -38.32
C ASP A 358 13.76 -10.28 -38.20
N LEU A 359 14.20 -9.14 -37.67
CA LEU A 359 15.63 -8.77 -37.64
C LEU A 359 16.25 -8.86 -36.23
N GLY A 360 15.44 -9.05 -35.19
CA GLY A 360 15.88 -9.03 -33.79
C GLY A 360 16.43 -7.68 -33.32
N GLU A 361 16.24 -6.61 -34.07
CA GLU A 361 16.65 -5.24 -33.72
C GLU A 361 15.82 -4.73 -32.55
N TYR A 362 16.47 -4.01 -31.64
CA TYR A 362 15.86 -3.47 -30.43
C TYR A 362 15.39 -2.05 -30.67
N MET A 363 14.17 -1.75 -30.26
CA MET A 363 13.69 -0.39 -30.09
C MET A 363 14.44 0.28 -28.94
N TYR A 364 14.99 1.47 -29.17
CA TYR A 364 15.71 2.24 -28.17
C TYR A 364 15.45 3.74 -28.31
N MET A 365 15.62 4.46 -27.22
CA MET A 365 15.56 5.92 -27.21
C MET A 365 16.96 6.53 -27.36
N LYS A 366 17.09 7.57 -28.18
CA LYS A 366 18.29 8.41 -28.25
C LYS A 366 18.22 9.56 -27.25
N GLU A 367 19.37 10.16 -26.96
CA GLU A 367 19.46 11.33 -26.05
C GLU A 367 18.57 12.50 -26.50
N ASN A 368 18.44 12.70 -27.81
CA ASN A 368 17.52 13.68 -28.41
C ASN A 368 16.05 13.22 -28.45
N THR A 369 15.69 12.25 -27.61
CA THR A 369 14.36 11.67 -27.38
C THR A 369 13.73 10.86 -28.53
N TYR A 370 14.34 10.82 -29.71
CA TYR A 370 13.81 10.03 -30.81
C TYR A 370 13.91 8.52 -30.55
N CYS A 371 12.81 7.82 -30.80
CA CYS A 371 12.79 6.36 -30.77
C CYS A 371 13.30 5.81 -32.10
N LYS A 372 14.28 4.93 -32.04
CA LYS A 372 14.89 4.24 -33.18
C LYS A 372 14.90 2.74 -32.94
N TYR A 373 15.39 1.99 -33.91
CA TYR A 373 15.64 0.56 -33.79
C TYR A 373 17.01 0.23 -34.37
N ASP A 374 17.74 -0.68 -33.74
CA ASP A 374 19.08 -1.09 -34.18
C ASP A 374 19.43 -2.48 -33.63
N LYS A 375 20.37 -3.17 -34.26
CA LYS A 375 20.87 -4.45 -33.80
C LYS A 375 21.87 -4.21 -32.66
N MET A 376 21.61 -4.81 -31.50
CA MET A 376 22.47 -4.70 -30.33
C MET A 376 22.93 -6.10 -29.90
N SER A 377 24.24 -6.29 -29.75
CA SER A 377 24.80 -7.51 -29.16
C SER A 377 24.50 -7.60 -27.67
N THR A 378 24.56 -6.47 -26.97
CA THR A 378 24.23 -6.32 -25.55
C THR A 378 23.35 -5.08 -25.38
N PRO A 379 22.01 -5.24 -25.33
CA PRO A 379 21.09 -4.10 -25.24
C PRO A 379 21.25 -3.38 -23.90
N ASN A 380 21.44 -2.06 -23.96
CA ASN A 380 21.61 -1.20 -22.79
C ASN A 380 20.26 -0.71 -22.24
N GLU A 381 20.29 0.13 -21.19
CA GLU A 381 19.07 0.66 -20.56
C GLU A 381 18.23 1.53 -21.50
N SER A 382 18.80 2.14 -22.54
CA SER A 382 18.01 2.93 -23.48
C SER A 382 17.18 2.06 -24.43
N ALA A 383 17.42 0.75 -24.46
CA ALA A 383 16.61 -0.26 -25.17
C ALA A 383 15.60 -0.99 -24.26
N MET A 384 15.58 -0.69 -22.96
CA MET A 384 14.67 -1.29 -21.99
C MET A 384 13.48 -0.34 -21.73
N TRP A 385 12.28 -0.90 -21.72
CA TRP A 385 11.03 -0.15 -21.65
C TRP A 385 10.15 -0.65 -20.51
N HIS A 386 9.79 0.24 -19.60
CA HIS A 386 8.71 0.01 -18.65
C HIS A 386 7.38 0.09 -19.40
N VAL A 387 6.63 -1.01 -19.38
CA VAL A 387 5.28 -1.08 -19.94
C VAL A 387 4.30 -1.00 -18.79
N ILE A 388 3.50 0.05 -18.73
CA ILE A 388 2.57 0.27 -17.61
C ILE A 388 1.17 0.35 -18.18
N ARG A 389 0.29 -0.54 -17.72
CA ARG A 389 -1.14 -0.46 -18.00
C ARG A 389 -1.75 0.64 -17.13
N VAL A 390 -2.55 1.54 -17.71
CA VAL A 390 -3.15 2.68 -17.00
C VAL A 390 -4.65 2.77 -17.25
N LYS A 391 -5.39 3.34 -16.29
CA LYS A 391 -6.81 3.68 -16.38
C LYS A 391 -6.96 5.08 -17.00
N GLU A 392 -7.73 5.23 -18.09
CA GLU A 392 -7.93 6.52 -18.76
C GLU A 392 -8.91 7.41 -17.99
N THR A 393 -10.02 6.86 -17.51
CA THR A 393 -11.06 7.58 -16.76
C THR A 393 -11.61 6.76 -15.61
N ASP A 394 -12.08 7.42 -14.53
CA ASP A 394 -12.63 6.76 -13.33
C ASP A 394 -13.83 5.83 -13.61
N LYS A 395 -14.50 6.01 -14.75
CA LYS A 395 -15.73 5.31 -15.16
C LYS A 395 -15.54 4.30 -16.30
N GLU A 396 -14.33 3.85 -16.59
CA GLU A 396 -14.10 2.85 -17.66
C GLU A 396 -14.97 1.59 -17.46
N GLU A 397 -15.99 1.43 -18.30
CA GLU A 397 -16.50 0.13 -18.70
C GLU A 397 -15.42 -0.53 -19.58
N GLU A 398 -14.96 -1.72 -19.19
CA GLU A 398 -13.76 -2.43 -19.68
C GLU A 398 -13.74 -2.78 -21.19
N THR A 399 -13.69 -1.78 -22.06
CA THR A 399 -13.70 -2.00 -23.50
C THR A 399 -12.32 -2.36 -24.06
N GLN A 400 -11.21 -1.79 -23.57
CA GLN A 400 -9.83 -2.14 -23.95
C GLN A 400 -8.78 -1.71 -22.91
N SER A 401 -7.60 -2.36 -22.90
CA SER A 401 -6.50 -1.94 -22.02
C SER A 401 -5.61 -0.88 -22.65
N CYS A 402 -5.33 0.17 -21.88
CA CYS A 402 -4.47 1.28 -22.26
C CYS A 402 -3.08 1.15 -21.61
N PHE A 403 -2.03 1.46 -22.36
CA PHE A 403 -0.64 1.32 -21.94
C PHE A 403 0.14 2.60 -22.20
N ILE A 404 1.10 2.88 -21.33
CA ILE A 404 2.17 3.84 -21.57
C ILE A 404 3.51 3.09 -21.65
N PHE A 405 4.47 3.70 -22.35
CA PHE A 405 5.82 3.18 -22.47
C PHE A 405 6.80 4.23 -21.98
N CYS A 406 7.63 3.87 -21.01
CA CYS A 406 8.67 4.74 -20.46
C CYS A 406 10.03 4.09 -20.59
N ASN A 407 11.06 4.86 -20.91
CA ASN A 407 12.39 4.33 -21.08
C ASN A 407 13.06 4.10 -19.72
N LYS A 408 13.83 3.02 -19.54
CA LYS A 408 14.54 2.79 -18.26
C LYS A 408 15.62 3.84 -17.99
N LYS A 409 16.39 4.26 -19.01
CA LYS A 409 17.45 5.26 -18.85
C LYS A 409 16.89 6.65 -18.55
N TRP A 410 15.69 6.96 -19.04
CA TRP A 410 14.99 8.23 -18.85
C TRP A 410 13.55 7.97 -18.39
N PRO A 411 13.34 7.60 -17.12
CA PRO A 411 12.04 7.15 -16.58
C PRO A 411 10.93 8.21 -16.67
N GLU A 412 11.29 9.49 -16.77
CA GLU A 412 10.39 10.62 -16.97
C GLU A 412 9.89 10.75 -18.42
N LYS A 413 10.57 10.12 -19.39
CA LYS A 413 10.28 10.28 -20.82
C LYS A 413 9.32 9.19 -21.30
N THR A 414 8.03 9.51 -21.23
CA THR A 414 6.97 8.67 -21.81
C THR A 414 6.90 8.84 -23.33
N ILE A 415 6.69 7.76 -24.08
CA ILE A 415 6.56 7.82 -25.54
C ILE A 415 5.27 8.56 -25.94
N PHE A 416 5.36 9.41 -26.95
CA PHE A 416 4.23 9.94 -27.70
C PHE A 416 4.58 10.02 -29.20
N ILE A 417 3.57 10.28 -30.04
CA ILE A 417 3.77 10.56 -31.46
C ILE A 417 3.73 12.08 -31.68
N GLU A 418 4.81 12.62 -32.21
CA GLU A 418 4.93 14.05 -32.47
C GLU A 418 3.96 14.49 -33.58
N ASN A 419 3.32 15.65 -33.39
CA ASN A 419 2.42 16.24 -34.39
C ASN A 419 3.21 17.02 -35.46
N THR A 420 4.15 16.35 -36.13
CA THR A 420 4.95 16.88 -37.23
C THR A 420 4.67 16.11 -38.52
N PHE A 421 5.15 16.61 -39.66
CA PHE A 421 5.00 15.95 -40.96
C PHE A 421 5.47 14.47 -40.96
N TYR A 422 6.48 14.15 -40.15
CA TYR A 422 7.04 12.80 -40.08
C TYR A 422 6.38 11.90 -39.04
N GLU A 423 5.55 12.45 -38.15
CA GLU A 423 4.84 11.73 -37.07
C GLU A 423 5.75 10.72 -36.33
N CYS A 424 6.93 11.18 -35.91
CA CYS A 424 7.93 10.34 -35.25
C CYS A 424 7.52 10.01 -33.80
N ALA A 425 7.85 8.81 -33.34
CA ALA A 425 7.76 8.44 -31.94
C ALA A 425 8.94 9.05 -31.16
N ARG A 426 8.63 9.78 -30.09
CA ARG A 426 9.62 10.47 -29.24
C ARG A 426 9.26 10.33 -27.77
N GLY A 427 10.26 10.40 -26.89
CA GLY A 427 10.06 10.63 -25.47
C GLY A 427 9.64 12.07 -25.21
N ARG A 428 8.60 12.28 -24.40
CA ARG A 428 8.14 13.61 -24.00
C ARG A 428 9.21 14.33 -23.18
N GLU A 429 9.43 15.61 -23.48
CA GLU A 429 10.42 16.46 -22.79
C GLU A 429 9.82 17.22 -21.60
N ASP A 430 8.52 17.52 -21.64
CA ASP A 430 7.81 18.17 -20.54
C ASP A 430 7.43 17.17 -19.44
N VAL A 431 7.83 17.49 -18.21
CA VAL A 431 7.76 16.64 -17.02
C VAL A 431 6.43 16.80 -16.27
N SER A 432 5.63 17.83 -16.59
CA SER A 432 4.55 18.28 -15.70
C SER A 432 3.43 17.27 -15.47
N THR A 433 3.02 16.49 -16.48
CA THR A 433 2.02 15.40 -16.37
C THR A 433 2.02 14.52 -17.62
N ILE A 434 1.76 13.21 -17.47
CA ILE A 434 1.55 12.32 -18.62
C ILE A 434 0.19 12.64 -19.26
N GLY A 435 0.20 13.04 -20.53
CA GLY A 435 -1.01 13.37 -21.28
C GLY A 435 -1.63 12.17 -22.01
N GLN A 436 -2.87 12.31 -22.47
CA GLN A 436 -3.59 11.25 -23.18
C GLN A 436 -2.97 10.91 -24.54
N GLU A 437 -2.13 11.79 -25.11
CA GLU A 437 -1.33 11.53 -26.30
C GLU A 437 -0.27 10.43 -26.11
N CYS A 438 0.05 10.08 -24.86
CA CYS A 438 0.98 9.02 -24.51
C CYS A 438 0.30 7.64 -24.38
N LEU A 439 -1.03 7.56 -24.58
CA LEU A 439 -1.78 6.32 -24.44
C LEU A 439 -1.77 5.50 -25.73
N PHE A 440 -1.45 4.22 -25.57
CA PHE A 440 -1.44 3.24 -26.64
C PHE A 440 -2.27 2.00 -26.28
N THR A 441 -2.70 1.30 -27.31
CA THR A 441 -3.31 -0.03 -27.22
C THR A 441 -2.38 -1.04 -27.88
N LEU A 442 -2.34 -2.25 -27.31
CA LEU A 442 -1.61 -3.38 -27.87
C LEU A 442 -2.62 -4.31 -28.56
N THR A 443 -2.45 -4.54 -29.85
CA THR A 443 -3.33 -5.41 -30.65
C THR A 443 -2.52 -6.59 -31.19
N PRO A 444 -2.82 -7.85 -30.82
CA PRO A 444 -2.25 -9.02 -31.47
C PRO A 444 -2.56 -9.01 -32.98
N PRO A 445 -1.69 -9.56 -33.84
CA PRO A 445 -1.94 -9.63 -35.29
C PRO A 445 -3.26 -10.32 -35.66
N GLU A 446 -3.74 -11.22 -34.81
CA GLU A 446 -4.88 -12.11 -35.06
C GLU A 446 -6.23 -11.57 -34.58
N GLY A 447 -6.31 -10.38 -33.95
CA GLY A 447 -7.58 -10.01 -33.33
C GLY A 447 -7.72 -8.63 -32.70
N ARG A 448 -8.49 -8.60 -31.61
CA ARG A 448 -8.95 -7.40 -30.91
C ARG A 448 -7.87 -6.87 -29.95
N PRO A 449 -7.93 -5.58 -29.56
CA PRO A 449 -7.03 -5.02 -28.54
C PRO A 449 -6.98 -5.88 -27.28
N LEU A 450 -5.79 -6.00 -26.70
CA LEU A 450 -5.55 -6.76 -25.49
C LEU A 450 -6.47 -6.26 -24.36
N LYS A 451 -7.11 -7.21 -23.68
CA LYS A 451 -7.94 -6.96 -22.50
C LYS A 451 -7.31 -7.68 -21.32
N ILE A 452 -6.71 -6.91 -20.44
CA ILE A 452 -6.25 -7.38 -19.14
C ILE A 452 -7.28 -6.84 -18.13
N PRO A 453 -7.92 -7.66 -17.28
CA PRO A 453 -8.84 -7.14 -16.28
C PRO A 453 -8.06 -6.33 -15.22
N ILE A 454 -8.67 -5.26 -14.71
CA ILE A 454 -8.15 -4.60 -13.50
C ILE A 454 -8.66 -5.42 -12.32
N ARG A 455 -7.79 -5.97 -11.50
CA ARG A 455 -8.21 -6.58 -10.23
C ARG A 455 -8.39 -5.48 -9.18
N CYS A 456 -9.63 -5.24 -8.75
CA CYS A 456 -9.89 -4.30 -7.66
C CYS A 456 -9.65 -4.96 -6.30
N PRO A 457 -9.33 -4.19 -5.24
CA PRO A 457 -9.26 -4.69 -3.87
C PRO A 457 -10.67 -5.12 -3.41
N GLY A 458 -11.05 -6.36 -3.71
CA GLY A 458 -12.40 -6.90 -3.53
C GLY A 458 -12.69 -8.09 -4.45
N ASP A 459 -12.06 -8.15 -5.61
CA ASP A 459 -12.21 -9.24 -6.60
C ASP A 459 -11.35 -10.48 -6.27
N LEU A 460 -10.55 -10.41 -5.20
CA LEU A 460 -9.84 -11.55 -4.64
C LEU A 460 -10.82 -12.38 -3.80
N THR A 461 -11.78 -13.04 -4.45
CA THR A 461 -12.37 -14.24 -3.87
C THR A 461 -11.26 -15.26 -3.79
N VAL A 462 -10.93 -15.68 -2.55
CA VAL A 462 -10.31 -16.97 -2.33
C VAL A 462 -11.20 -17.97 -3.05
N GLU A 463 -10.73 -18.61 -4.11
CA GLU A 463 -11.45 -19.78 -4.62
C GLU A 463 -11.54 -20.74 -3.43
N PRO A 464 -12.75 -21.08 -2.97
CA PRO A 464 -12.88 -22.19 -2.05
C PRO A 464 -12.51 -23.42 -2.85
N ASP A 465 -11.37 -24.05 -2.54
CA ASP A 465 -11.17 -25.45 -2.88
C ASP A 465 -12.43 -26.21 -2.48
N ASP A 466 -13.00 -26.92 -3.46
CA ASP A 466 -14.27 -27.64 -3.41
C ASP A 466 -14.60 -28.20 -2.01
N CYS A 467 -15.41 -27.45 -1.27
CA CYS A 467 -16.13 -27.96 -0.11
C CYS A 467 -17.55 -28.29 -0.58
N SER A 468 -17.88 -29.58 -0.52
CA SER A 468 -19.17 -30.15 -0.87
C SER A 468 -20.36 -29.33 -0.36
N GLU A 469 -21.28 -29.01 -1.28
CA GLU A 469 -22.60 -28.47 -1.01
C GLU A 469 -23.41 -29.42 -0.12
N GLU A 470 -23.35 -29.27 1.19
CA GLU A 470 -24.42 -29.70 2.10
C GLU A 470 -24.20 -29.10 3.49
N GLU A 471 -24.71 -27.88 3.70
CA GLU A 471 -25.30 -27.40 4.96
C GLU A 471 -25.46 -25.87 4.89
N THR A 472 -26.61 -25.41 4.39
CA THR A 472 -27.39 -24.28 4.93
C THR A 472 -28.55 -23.96 3.99
N ARG A 473 -29.57 -24.82 3.96
CA ARG A 473 -30.91 -24.42 3.53
C ARG A 473 -31.54 -23.60 4.65
N LEU A 474 -31.46 -22.28 4.57
CA LEU A 474 -32.43 -21.39 5.21
C LEU A 474 -32.84 -20.31 4.20
N THR A 475 -34.09 -20.43 3.78
CA THR A 475 -34.80 -19.63 2.78
C THR A 475 -34.88 -18.14 3.21
N PRO A 476 -34.65 -17.18 2.32
CA PRO A 476 -34.84 -15.75 2.63
C PRO A 476 -36.33 -15.37 2.55
N PRO A 477 -36.88 -14.58 3.49
CA PRO A 477 -38.20 -14.00 3.31
C PRO A 477 -38.13 -12.72 2.45
N GLY A 478 -38.66 -12.82 1.24
CA GLY A 478 -39.53 -11.86 0.54
C GLY A 478 -39.16 -10.37 0.49
N ASP A 479 -38.88 -9.92 -0.73
CA ASP A 479 -38.90 -8.52 -1.17
C ASP A 479 -40.16 -7.76 -0.72
N ARG A 480 -39.97 -6.66 0.04
CA ARG A 480 -40.86 -5.48 0.01
C ARG A 480 -40.05 -4.19 0.15
N PRO A 481 -40.29 -3.18 -0.69
CA PRO A 481 -39.57 -1.91 -0.64
C PRO A 481 -40.08 -1.04 0.52
N LEU A 482 -39.17 -0.67 1.44
CA LEU A 482 -39.43 0.31 2.49
C LEU A 482 -39.50 1.71 1.89
N LYS A 483 -40.72 2.25 1.76
CA LYS A 483 -40.99 3.68 1.55
C LYS A 483 -40.63 4.45 2.82
N ILE A 484 -39.65 5.35 2.73
CA ILE A 484 -39.34 6.33 3.80
C ILE A 484 -40.34 7.49 3.68
N PRO A 485 -41.16 7.80 4.69
CA PRO A 485 -41.95 9.02 4.71
C PRO A 485 -41.07 10.18 5.21
N ILE A 486 -40.95 11.21 4.38
CA ILE A 486 -40.41 12.52 4.78
C ILE A 486 -41.40 13.17 5.75
N ARG A 487 -40.96 13.57 6.95
CA ARG A 487 -41.71 14.48 7.84
C ARG A 487 -40.91 15.74 8.12
N SER A 488 -41.60 16.87 7.92
CA SER A 488 -41.19 18.25 8.17
C SER A 488 -41.07 18.58 9.67
N PRO A 489 -40.33 19.64 10.05
CA PRO A 489 -40.03 19.96 11.44
C PRO A 489 -41.15 20.79 12.07
N GLY A 490 -41.69 20.33 13.19
CA GLY A 490 -42.66 21.07 13.99
C GLY A 490 -43.31 20.17 15.04
N ASP A 491 -43.19 20.60 16.29
CA ASP A 491 -43.86 20.10 17.49
C ASP A 491 -43.44 18.72 18.04
N LEU A 492 -42.79 18.75 19.21
CA LEU A 492 -43.34 18.13 20.43
C LEU A 492 -42.48 18.49 21.65
N THR A 493 -43.07 19.30 22.53
CA THR A 493 -42.77 19.36 23.96
C THR A 493 -43.10 18.01 24.62
N VAL A 494 -42.09 17.29 25.13
CA VAL A 494 -42.23 16.30 26.23
C VAL A 494 -40.93 16.32 27.05
N LYS A 495 -41.06 16.32 28.39
CA LYS A 495 -40.00 16.29 29.41
C LYS A 495 -39.97 14.89 30.08
N PRO A 496 -38.98 14.56 30.93
CA PRO A 496 -37.95 13.54 30.68
C PRO A 496 -38.07 12.29 31.56
N GLU A 497 -37.49 11.15 31.14
CA GLU A 497 -37.12 10.05 32.06
C GLU A 497 -35.75 9.47 31.68
N ASP A 498 -34.81 9.65 32.61
CA ASP A 498 -33.63 8.85 32.96
C ASP A 498 -32.78 8.21 31.85
N CYS A 499 -31.79 8.97 31.39
CA CYS A 499 -30.48 8.45 31.00
C CYS A 499 -29.42 9.41 31.58
N SER A 500 -28.41 8.89 32.28
CA SER A 500 -27.40 9.67 32.98
C SER A 500 -26.59 10.54 32.00
N GLU A 501 -26.81 11.85 32.06
CA GLU A 501 -26.08 12.87 31.28
C GLU A 501 -24.57 12.89 31.57
N GLU A 502 -24.09 12.19 32.60
CA GLU A 502 -22.68 12.14 33.01
C GLU A 502 -21.79 11.38 32.00
N GLU A 503 -22.19 10.21 31.50
CA GLU A 503 -21.33 9.38 30.62
C GLU A 503 -21.18 9.97 29.21
N THR A 504 -22.23 10.61 28.70
CA THR A 504 -22.20 11.29 27.40
C THR A 504 -21.45 12.63 27.48
N ARG A 505 -21.53 13.33 28.62
CA ARG A 505 -20.71 14.54 28.88
C ARG A 505 -19.24 14.23 28.98
N VAL A 506 -18.82 13.14 29.61
CA VAL A 506 -17.38 12.80 29.73
C VAL A 506 -16.76 12.47 28.37
N CYS A 507 -17.44 11.70 27.51
CA CYS A 507 -16.96 11.43 26.14
C CYS A 507 -16.90 12.69 25.27
N LEU A 508 -17.92 13.56 25.32
CA LEU A 508 -17.91 14.83 24.59
C LEU A 508 -16.88 15.81 25.15
N THR A 509 -16.60 15.79 26.45
CA THR A 509 -15.61 16.68 27.08
C THR A 509 -14.19 16.22 26.79
N ILE A 510 -13.91 14.92 26.69
CA ILE A 510 -12.59 14.41 26.28
C ILE A 510 -12.31 14.73 24.81
N ILE A 511 -13.28 14.49 23.92
CA ILE A 511 -13.17 14.87 22.49
C ILE A 511 -13.06 16.39 22.34
N ALA A 512 -13.85 17.16 23.08
CA ALA A 512 -13.78 18.63 23.05
C ALA A 512 -12.49 19.18 23.66
N LYS A 513 -11.91 18.55 24.69
CA LYS A 513 -10.64 18.96 25.30
C LYS A 513 -9.46 18.63 24.39
N GLN A 514 -9.48 17.50 23.69
CA GLN A 514 -8.50 17.18 22.65
C GLN A 514 -8.64 18.11 21.43
N THR A 515 -9.88 18.39 20.98
CA THR A 515 -10.16 19.33 19.88
C THR A 515 -9.85 20.79 20.24
N SER A 516 -10.06 21.19 21.50
CA SER A 516 -9.73 22.51 22.05
C SER A 516 -8.21 22.71 22.14
N THR A 517 -7.48 21.71 22.64
CA THR A 517 -6.01 21.73 22.67
C THR A 517 -5.45 21.79 21.24
N PHE A 518 -6.09 21.09 20.29
CA PHE A 518 -5.77 21.14 18.86
C PHE A 518 -6.07 22.52 18.23
N ARG A 519 -7.24 23.13 18.50
CA ARG A 519 -7.58 24.50 18.05
C ARG A 519 -6.68 25.57 18.65
N SER A 520 -6.35 25.49 19.94
CA SER A 520 -5.42 26.43 20.59
C SER A 520 -3.99 26.32 20.04
N ARG A 521 -3.55 25.12 19.64
CA ARG A 521 -2.27 24.94 18.93
C ARG A 521 -2.33 25.50 17.50
N MET A 522 -3.40 25.25 16.74
CA MET A 522 -3.58 25.86 15.41
C MET A 522 -3.67 27.39 15.46
N ILE A 523 -4.34 27.98 16.47
CA ILE A 523 -4.39 29.44 16.63
C ILE A 523 -3.02 29.99 17.04
N ARG A 524 -2.24 29.30 17.88
CA ARG A 524 -0.85 29.73 18.17
C ARG A 524 0.05 29.69 16.94
N TYR A 525 -0.02 28.63 16.13
CA TYR A 525 0.77 28.53 14.89
C TYR A 525 0.28 29.50 13.80
N GLY A 526 -1.02 29.76 13.72
CA GLY A 526 -1.60 30.76 12.82
C GLY A 526 -1.23 32.19 13.21
N VAL A 527 -1.29 32.53 14.50
CA VAL A 527 -0.92 33.88 15.00
C VAL A 527 0.59 34.12 14.95
N GLN A 528 1.42 33.09 15.14
CA GLN A 528 2.88 33.21 14.93
C GLN A 528 3.23 33.42 13.44
N ASN A 529 2.52 32.78 12.52
CA ASN A 529 2.73 32.99 11.08
C ASN A 529 2.21 34.34 10.58
N VAL A 530 1.13 34.88 11.16
CA VAL A 530 0.64 36.25 10.85
C VAL A 530 1.58 37.30 11.44
N ALA A 531 2.11 37.12 12.65
CA ALA A 531 3.09 38.03 13.25
C ALA A 531 4.45 38.03 12.50
N LEU A 532 4.84 36.91 11.89
CA LEU A 532 5.99 36.84 10.98
C LEU A 532 5.72 37.53 9.63
N PHE A 533 4.47 37.47 9.13
CA PHE A 533 4.07 38.14 7.90
C PHE A 533 3.92 39.66 8.07
N GLU A 534 3.38 40.14 9.19
CA GLU A 534 3.28 41.58 9.49
C GLU A 534 4.65 42.24 9.73
N ASN A 535 5.62 41.52 10.28
CA ASN A 535 6.99 42.02 10.40
C ASN A 535 7.77 42.01 9.07
N LEU A 536 7.40 41.17 8.10
CA LEU A 536 8.01 41.17 6.76
C LEU A 536 7.45 42.27 5.85
N VAL A 537 6.19 42.68 6.03
CA VAL A 537 5.56 43.77 5.25
C VAL A 537 6.00 45.17 5.72
N MET A 538 6.54 45.29 6.94
CA MET A 538 7.13 46.56 7.43
C MET A 538 8.56 46.83 6.92
N TYR A 539 9.15 45.92 6.13
CA TYR A 539 10.50 46.04 5.56
C TYR A 539 10.55 45.98 4.02
N PHE A 540 9.40 46.15 3.34
CA PHE A 540 9.33 46.36 1.89
C PHE A 540 8.68 47.69 1.53
#